data_AF-A0A536GC93-F1
#
_entry.id   AF-A0A536GC93-F1
#
_cell.length_a   1.000
_cell.length_b   1.000
_cell.length_c   1.000
_cell.angle_alpha   90.00
_cell.angle_beta   90.00
_cell.angle_gamma   90.00
#
_symmetry.space_group_name_H-M   'P 1'
#
loop_
_entity.id
_entity.type
_entity.pdbx_description
1 polymer ?
#
loop_
_entity_poly.entity_id
_entity_poly.type
_entity_poly.pdbx_seq_one_letter_code
_entity_poly.pdbx_strand_id
1 'polypeptide(L)'
;MTPTLEVARIGDGPIEVEVLPDVGARIHRLRVDGQDLLRTPADPRRHLDDPYFWGSYPMAPWCNRVAAGRTTVAGRELDLPVTFPDGTAIHG
;
A
#
# COMPACT_ATOMS: atom_id res chain seq x y z
N MET A 1 -1.09 -14.61 20.53
CA MET A 1 -1.78 -15.00 19.29
C MET A 1 -1.29 -14.07 18.20
N THR A 2 -0.76 -14.58 17.10
CA THR A 2 -0.52 -13.74 15.92
C THR A 2 -1.89 -13.30 15.40
N PRO A 3 -2.16 -12.00 15.25
CA PRO A 3 -3.45 -11.56 14.73
C PRO A 3 -3.68 -12.21 13.36
N THR A 4 -4.89 -12.71 13.14
CA THR A 4 -5.29 -13.25 11.84
C THR A 4 -5.37 -12.09 10.86
N LEU A 5 -4.62 -12.18 9.77
CA LEU A 5 -4.70 -11.19 8.69
C LEU A 5 -6.01 -11.38 7.92
N GLU A 6 -6.86 -10.36 7.91
CA GLU A 6 -8.08 -10.36 7.12
C GLU A 6 -7.77 -10.29 5.61
N VAL A 7 -8.49 -11.09 4.81
CA VAL A 7 -8.46 -11.03 3.35
C VAL A 7 -9.90 -10.83 2.86
N ALA A 8 -10.22 -9.60 2.45
CA ALA A 8 -11.49 -9.29 1.82
C ALA A 8 -11.46 -9.71 0.35
N ARG A 9 -12.52 -10.37 -0.14
CA ARG A 9 -12.64 -10.83 -1.52
C ARG A 9 -13.77 -10.08 -2.21
N ILE A 10 -13.47 -9.46 -3.34
CA ILE A 10 -14.41 -8.69 -4.16
C ILE A 10 -14.31 -9.20 -5.60
N GLY A 11 -15.41 -9.42 -6.28
CA GLY A 11 -15.38 -9.94 -7.65
C GLY A 11 -16.75 -10.04 -8.30
N ASP A 12 -16.73 -10.16 -9.62
CA ASP A 12 -17.88 -10.50 -10.48
C ASP A 12 -17.38 -11.21 -11.75
N GLY A 13 -18.13 -12.22 -12.20
CA GLY A 13 -17.74 -13.06 -13.33
C GLY A 13 -16.30 -13.61 -13.21
N PRO A 14 -15.41 -13.35 -14.18
CA PRO A 14 -14.04 -13.88 -14.18
C PRO A 14 -13.05 -13.08 -13.31
N ILE A 15 -13.51 -12.01 -12.66
CA ILE A 15 -12.65 -11.07 -11.94
C ILE A 15 -12.71 -11.36 -10.44
N GLU A 16 -11.53 -11.56 -9.83
CA GLU A 16 -11.37 -11.72 -8.38
C GLU A 16 -10.28 -10.77 -7.86
N VAL A 17 -10.59 -10.07 -6.76
CA VAL A 17 -9.68 -9.16 -6.07
C VAL A 17 -9.58 -9.58 -4.61
N GLU A 18 -8.35 -9.76 -4.13
CA GLU A 18 -8.04 -9.94 -2.71
C GLU A 18 -7.48 -8.62 -2.15
N VAL A 19 -8.18 -8.03 -1.19
CA VAL A 19 -7.80 -6.80 -0.49
C VAL A 19 -7.39 -7.14 0.95
N LEU A 20 -6.38 -6.45 1.48
CA LEU A 20 -5.95 -6.56 2.87
C LEU A 20 -6.31 -5.27 3.62
N PRO A 21 -7.49 -5.20 4.28
CA PRO A 21 -7.93 -3.99 4.97
C PRO A 21 -6.92 -3.48 5.99
N ASP A 22 -6.37 -4.40 6.80
CA ASP A 22 -5.43 -4.09 7.88
C ASP A 22 -4.02 -3.70 7.40
N VAL A 23 -3.74 -3.82 6.10
CA VAL A 23 -2.43 -3.52 5.50
C VAL A 23 -2.58 -2.36 4.51
N GLY A 24 -3.08 -1.24 5.02
CA GLY A 24 -3.30 -0.02 4.23
C GLY A 24 -4.33 -0.19 3.11
N ALA A 25 -5.28 -1.11 3.26
CA ALA A 25 -6.28 -1.45 2.24
C ALA A 25 -5.67 -1.79 0.86
N ARG A 26 -4.49 -2.42 0.84
CA ARG A 26 -3.83 -2.80 -0.43
C ARG A 26 -4.59 -3.87 -1.19
N ILE A 27 -4.41 -3.88 -2.51
CA ILE A 27 -4.74 -5.03 -3.35
C ILE A 27 -3.57 -6.01 -3.27
N HIS A 28 -3.81 -7.14 -2.60
CA HIS A 28 -2.89 -8.26 -2.56
C HIS A 28 -2.87 -9.00 -3.89
N ARG A 29 -4.04 -9.30 -4.47
CA ARG A 29 -4.14 -10.05 -5.73
C ARG A 29 -5.26 -9.49 -6.59
N LEU A 30 -5.01 -9.42 -7.90
CA LEU A 30 -6.03 -9.25 -8.94
C LEU A 30 -5.87 -10.43 -9.89
N ARG A 31 -6.97 -11.16 -10.09
CA ARG A 31 -7.03 -12.32 -10.97
C ARG A 31 -8.15 -12.14 -11.98
N VAL A 32 -7.87 -12.47 -13.24
CA VAL A 32 -8.83 -12.46 -14.34
C VAL A 32 -8.69 -13.77 -15.10
N ASP A 33 -9.79 -14.50 -15.28
CA ASP A 33 -9.80 -15.81 -15.97
C ASP A 33 -8.77 -16.80 -15.40
N GLY A 34 -8.63 -16.82 -14.07
CA GLY A 34 -7.67 -17.70 -13.39
C GLY A 34 -6.22 -17.20 -13.37
N GLN A 35 -5.89 -16.13 -14.10
CA GLN A 35 -4.53 -15.59 -14.21
C GLN A 35 -4.29 -14.41 -13.24
N ASP A 36 -3.24 -14.51 -12.42
CA ASP A 36 -2.79 -13.39 -11.58
C ASP A 36 -2.18 -12.29 -12.45
N LEU A 37 -2.72 -11.07 -12.35
CA LEU A 37 -2.26 -9.90 -13.10
C LEU A 37 -1.28 -9.02 -12.33
N LEU A 38 -1.28 -9.12 -11.00
CA LEU A 38 -0.32 -8.45 -10.14
C LEU A 38 0.73 -9.43 -9.69
N ARG A 39 1.99 -8.99 -9.71
CA ARG A 39 3.04 -9.71 -9.00
C ARG A 39 2.77 -9.57 -7.51
N THR A 40 2.61 -10.69 -6.81
CA THR A 40 2.28 -10.72 -5.37
C THR A 40 2.92 -11.95 -4.70
N PRO A 41 3.35 -11.86 -3.42
CA PRO A 41 3.80 -13.05 -2.69
C PRO A 41 2.66 -14.06 -2.51
N ALA A 42 2.99 -15.34 -2.42
CA ALA A 42 2.00 -16.39 -2.16
C ALA A 42 1.38 -16.28 -0.75
N ASP A 43 2.18 -15.82 0.23
CA ASP A 43 1.72 -15.57 1.60
C ASP A 43 1.47 -14.07 1.81
N PRO A 44 0.22 -13.63 2.05
CA PRO A 44 -0.11 -12.22 2.26
C PRO A 44 0.54 -11.62 3.51
N ARG A 45 0.96 -12.45 4.49
CA ARG A 45 1.65 -11.97 5.71
C ARG A 45 2.99 -11.34 5.42
N ARG A 46 3.59 -11.59 4.25
CA ARG A 46 4.84 -10.94 3.84
C ARG A 46 4.74 -9.41 3.85
N HIS A 47 3.53 -8.88 3.61
CA HIS A 47 3.28 -7.44 3.62
C HIS A 47 3.32 -6.81 5.01
N LEU A 48 3.28 -7.62 6.09
CA LEU A 48 3.47 -7.12 7.46
C LEU A 48 4.95 -6.82 7.77
N ASP A 49 5.86 -7.55 7.13
CA ASP A 49 7.31 -7.33 7.28
C ASP A 49 7.81 -6.24 6.32
N ASP A 50 7.28 -6.21 5.10
CA ASP A 50 7.64 -5.25 4.05
C ASP A 50 6.36 -4.76 3.34
N PRO A 51 5.73 -3.68 3.83
CA PRO A 51 4.49 -3.14 3.28
C PRO A 51 4.57 -2.69 1.82
N TYR A 52 5.78 -2.48 1.30
CA TYR A 52 6.04 -2.01 -0.06
C TYR A 52 6.36 -3.15 -1.04
N PHE A 53 6.42 -4.40 -0.56
CA PHE A 53 6.79 -5.56 -1.37
C PHE A 53 5.71 -5.93 -2.40
N TRP A 54 5.91 -5.54 -3.66
CA TRP A 54 5.04 -5.85 -4.80
C TRP A 54 3.55 -5.53 -4.54
N GLY A 55 2.65 -6.02 -5.40
CA GLY A 55 1.21 -5.74 -5.34
C GLY A 55 0.86 -4.29 -5.69
N SER A 56 -0.33 -3.85 -5.25
CA SER A 56 -0.80 -2.47 -5.42
C SER A 56 -1.25 -1.93 -4.06
N TYR A 57 -0.46 -1.02 -3.50
CA TYR A 57 -0.74 -0.36 -2.23
C TYR A 57 -1.08 1.11 -2.48
N PRO A 58 -2.03 1.70 -1.72
CA PRO A 58 -2.26 3.13 -1.74
C PRO A 58 -1.00 3.90 -1.30
N MET A 59 -0.71 5.01 -1.99
CA MET A 59 0.29 5.99 -1.56
C MET A 59 -0.47 7.23 -1.08
N ALA A 60 -0.70 7.31 0.23
CA ALA A 60 -1.54 8.30 0.84
C ALA A 60 -0.90 8.80 2.16
N PRO A 61 -0.99 10.11 2.46
CA PRO A 61 -1.84 11.10 1.80
C PRO A 61 -1.31 11.69 0.48
N TRP A 62 -0.08 11.39 0.04
CA TRP A 62 0.42 11.80 -1.28
C TRP A 62 1.20 10.70 -1.99
N CYS A 63 1.29 10.80 -3.31
CA CYS A 63 2.14 9.91 -4.10
C CYS A 63 3.51 10.53 -4.36
N ASN A 64 4.50 9.66 -4.58
CA ASN A 64 5.90 10.05 -4.86
C ASN A 64 6.52 10.93 -3.75
N ARG A 65 7.42 11.83 -4.13
CA ARG A 65 8.31 12.60 -3.25
C ARG A 65 7.89 14.06 -3.16
N VAL A 66 8.05 14.61 -1.97
CA VAL A 66 8.01 16.05 -1.70
C VAL A 66 9.27 16.47 -0.94
N ALA A 67 9.59 17.77 -0.97
CA ALA A 67 10.67 18.30 -0.15
C ALA A 67 10.36 18.07 1.33
N ALA A 68 11.36 17.56 2.07
CA ALA A 68 11.28 17.43 3.52
C ALA A 68 11.46 18.80 4.21
N GLY A 69 11.03 18.89 5.47
CA GLY A 69 11.05 20.09 6.28
C GLY A 69 9.70 20.79 6.35
N ARG A 70 9.72 22.06 6.77
CA ARG A 70 8.52 22.86 6.97
C ARG A 70 7.79 23.13 5.66
N THR A 71 6.49 22.84 5.65
CA THR A 71 5.59 23.08 4.53
C THR A 71 4.21 23.49 5.04
N THR A 72 3.50 24.30 4.25
CA THR A 72 2.13 24.72 4.56
C THR A 72 1.14 23.88 3.75
N VAL A 73 0.24 23.17 4.42
CA VAL A 73 -0.85 22.41 3.78
C VAL A 73 -2.18 22.89 4.30
N ALA A 74 -3.03 23.42 3.41
CA ALA A 74 -4.35 23.98 3.77
C ALA A 74 -4.29 24.98 4.95
N GLY A 75 -3.25 25.82 4.98
CA GLY A 75 -3.03 26.82 6.04
C GLY A 75 -2.49 26.26 7.35
N ARG A 76 -2.12 24.97 7.40
CA ARG A 76 -1.47 24.34 8.56
C ARG A 76 0.01 24.14 8.26
N GLU A 77 0.86 24.56 9.18
CA GLU A 77 2.29 24.27 9.13
C GLU A 77 2.54 22.83 9.57
N LEU A 78 3.23 22.07 8.72
CA LEU A 78 3.68 20.71 8.97
C LEU A 78 5.20 20.65 8.82
N ASP A 79 5.86 19.84 9.63
CA ASP A 79 7.29 19.54 9.48
C ASP A 79 7.43 18.10 8.99
N LEU A 80 7.73 17.94 7.70
CA LEU A 80 7.81 16.62 7.07
C LEU A 80 9.19 16.00 7.30
N PRO A 81 9.29 14.80 7.90
CA PRO A 81 10.57 14.14 8.06
C PRO A 81 11.11 13.63 6.71
N VAL A 82 12.42 13.46 6.63
CA VAL A 82 13.03 12.66 5.55
C VAL A 82 12.67 11.20 5.79
N THR A 83 12.00 10.58 4.82
CA THR A 83 11.59 9.15 4.89
C THR A 83 12.24 8.28 3.82
N PHE A 84 13.09 8.86 2.97
CA PHE A 84 13.80 8.14 1.92
C PHE A 84 15.29 8.55 1.79
N PRO A 85 16.20 7.66 1.34
CA PRO A 85 17.65 7.94 1.29
C PRO A 85 18.08 9.13 0.43
N ASP A 86 17.23 9.63 -0.47
CA ASP A 86 17.52 10.81 -1.30
C ASP A 86 17.22 12.15 -0.62
N GLY A 87 16.84 12.13 0.66
CA GLY A 87 16.56 13.34 1.44
C GLY A 87 15.12 13.86 1.31
N THR A 88 14.23 13.13 0.64
CA THR A 88 12.82 13.54 0.47
C THR A 88 11.87 12.84 1.44
N ALA A 89 10.66 13.38 1.55
CA ALA A 89 9.52 12.69 2.17
C ALA A 89 8.73 11.95 1.08
N ILE A 90 8.66 10.63 1.17
CA ILE A 90 8.04 9.75 0.17
C ILE A 90 6.73 9.13 0.68
N HIS A 91 5.71 9.12 -0.16
CA HIS A 91 4.45 8.36 -0.02
C HIS A 91 3.55 8.60 1.19
N GLY A 92 3.90 9.52 2.10
CA GLY A 92 3.04 9.85 3.23
C GLY A 92 3.27 8.97 4.44
#